data_AF-A0A1Q7IF66-F1
#
_entry.id   AF-A0A1Q7IF66-F1
#
_cell.length_a   1.000
_cell.length_b   1.000
_cell.length_c   1.000
_cell.angle_alpha   90.00
_cell.angle_beta   90.00
_cell.angle_gamma   90.00
#
_symmetry.space_group_name_H-M   'P 1'
#
loop_
_entity.id
_entity.type
_entity.pdbx_description
1 polymer ?
#
loop_
_entity_poly.entity_id
_entity_poly.type
_entity_poly.pdbx_seq_one_letter_code
_entity_poly.pdbx_strand_id
1 'polypeptide(L)'
;MKVILLTGLPGVGKTTIINRLCTHYSTLGRGVQGITTREFREKGQRVGFKITDLATGEEGWLARKDSAAGPRVGSYHVVSEDLERIGVGALERASKGPTDIVVVDEIGPMEMTSM
;
A
#
# COMPACT_ATOMS: atom_id res chain seq x y z
N MET A 1 -1.30 -8.70 19.69
CA MET A 1 -0.78 -8.05 18.47
C MET A 1 0.06 -6.86 18.89
N LYS A 2 1.30 -6.71 18.40
CA LYS A 2 2.11 -5.52 18.64
C LYS A 2 2.09 -4.68 17.37
N VAL A 3 1.83 -3.38 17.51
CA VAL A 3 1.86 -2.43 16.39
C VAL A 3 3.21 -1.70 16.41
N ILE A 4 3.87 -1.65 15.26
CA ILE A 4 5.12 -0.92 15.06
C ILE A 4 4.87 0.12 13.97
N LEU A 5 5.15 1.38 14.27
CA LEU A 5 5.05 2.48 13.32
C LEU A 5 6.45 2.92 12.91
N LEU A 6 6.74 2.86 11.60
CA LEU A 6 8.00 3.32 11.04
C LEU A 6 7.82 4.75 10.50
N THR A 7 8.49 5.72 11.13
CA THR A 7 8.39 7.14 10.76
C THR A 7 9.72 7.70 10.28
N GLY A 8 9.68 8.82 9.56
CA GLY A 8 10.86 9.48 9.03
C GLY A 8 10.54 10.31 7.79
N LEU A 9 11.47 11.16 7.36
CA LEU A 9 11.28 12.05 6.22
C LEU A 9 10.93 11.29 4.92
N PRO A 10 10.20 11.92 3.98
CA PRO A 10 10.00 11.35 2.64
C PRO A 10 11.33 10.99 1.97
N GLY A 11 11.38 9.83 1.31
CA GLY A 11 12.60 9.36 0.62
C GLY A 11 13.71 8.79 1.51
N VAL A 12 13.53 8.68 2.84
CA VAL A 12 14.55 8.13 3.76
C VAL A 12 14.75 6.61 3.65
N GLY A 13 13.93 5.91 2.85
CA GLY A 13 14.07 4.46 2.63
C GLY A 13 13.16 3.57 3.48
N LYS A 14 12.06 4.11 4.03
CA LYS A 14 11.07 3.33 4.83
C LYS A 14 10.49 2.15 4.04
N THR A 15 9.94 2.40 2.85
CA THR A 15 9.44 1.37 1.94
C THR A 15 10.51 0.34 1.58
N THR A 16 11.77 0.75 1.45
CA THR A 16 12.89 -0.18 1.21
C THR A 16 13.08 -1.14 2.38
N ILE A 17 13.03 -0.65 3.62
CA ILE A 17 13.12 -1.48 4.82
C ILE A 17 11.92 -2.42 4.90
N ILE A 18 10.71 -1.90 4.68
CA ILE A 18 9.48 -2.70 4.68
C ILE A 18 9.58 -3.86 3.67
N ASN A 19 9.96 -3.58 2.42
CA ASN A 19 10.12 -4.61 1.39
C ASN A 19 11.15 -5.67 1.79
N ARG A 20 12.27 -5.27 2.39
CA ARG A 20 13.29 -6.22 2.89
C ARG A 20 12.76 -7.09 4.01
N LEU A 21 11.97 -6.54 4.93
CA LEU A 21 11.33 -7.30 6.01
C LEU A 21 10.32 -8.31 5.43
N CYS A 22 9.48 -7.89 4.49
CA CYS A 22 8.56 -8.79 3.79
C CYS A 22 9.31 -9.96 3.17
N THR A 23 10.34 -9.69 2.36
CA THR A 23 11.15 -10.73 1.72
C THR A 23 11.79 -11.65 2.77
N HIS A 24 12.42 -11.09 3.79
CA HIS A 24 13.10 -11.88 4.83
C HIS A 24 12.14 -12.85 5.53
N TYR A 25 10.98 -12.37 6.01
CA TYR A 25 10.04 -13.22 6.73
C TYR A 25 9.33 -14.22 5.81
N SER A 26 9.02 -13.85 4.57
CA SER A 26 8.51 -14.80 3.58
C SER A 26 9.50 -15.93 3.31
N THR A 27 10.82 -15.66 3.23
CA THR A 27 11.84 -16.72 3.07
C THR A 27 11.96 -17.64 4.28
N LEU A 28 11.50 -17.20 5.45
CA LEU A 28 11.42 -18.02 6.67
C LEU A 28 10.09 -18.78 6.77
N GLY A 29 9.24 -18.74 5.75
CA GLY A 29 7.92 -19.40 5.73
C GLY A 29 6.88 -18.73 6.63
N ARG A 30 7.06 -17.45 6.98
CA ARG A 30 6.07 -16.68 7.75
C ARG A 30 4.99 -16.12 6.84
N GLY A 31 3.75 -16.09 7.34
CA GLY A 31 2.62 -15.48 6.65
C GLY A 31 2.74 -13.96 6.69
N VAL A 32 3.18 -13.34 5.59
CA VAL A 32 3.21 -11.88 5.41
C VAL A 32 2.07 -11.47 4.50
N GLN A 33 1.16 -10.64 5.01
CA GLN A 33 0.01 -10.13 4.26
C GLN A 33 -0.15 -8.61 4.44
N GLY A 34 -1.08 -8.03 3.69
CA GLY A 34 -1.39 -6.60 3.73
C GLY A 34 -0.99 -5.92 2.43
N ILE A 35 -0.62 -4.64 2.54
CA ILE A 35 -0.47 -3.77 1.37
C ILE A 35 0.86 -3.04 1.35
N THR A 36 1.35 -2.80 0.14
CA THR A 36 2.43 -1.85 -0.13
C THR A 36 2.01 -0.82 -1.15
N THR A 37 2.63 0.36 -1.08
CA THR A 37 2.44 1.44 -2.04
C THR A 37 3.75 1.76 -2.74
N ARG A 38 3.66 2.25 -3.98
CA ARG A 38 4.84 2.75 -4.69
C ARG A 38 4.50 3.94 -5.56
N GLU A 39 5.43 4.89 -5.57
CA GLU A 39 5.37 6.02 -6.49
C GLU A 39 5.53 5.55 -7.94
N PHE A 40 4.61 5.97 -8.82
CA PHE A 40 4.68 5.69 -10.24
C PHE A 40 5.01 6.97 -11.02
N ARG A 41 6.06 6.88 -11.85
CA ARG A 41 6.56 7.98 -12.69
C ARG A 41 6.51 7.60 -14.15
N GLU A 42 6.05 8.54 -14.98
CA GLU A 42 6.17 8.48 -16.44
C GLU A 42 6.98 9.68 -16.93
N LYS A 43 7.95 9.44 -17.82
CA LYS A 43 8.81 10.49 -18.38
C LYS A 43 9.44 11.40 -17.31
N GLY A 44 9.82 10.82 -16.16
CA GLY A 44 10.42 11.53 -15.03
C GLY A 44 9.44 12.31 -14.14
N GLN A 45 8.15 12.36 -14.48
CA GLN A 45 7.14 13.03 -13.67
C GLN A 45 6.31 12.02 -12.87
N ARG A 46 6.03 12.35 -11.61
CA ARG A 46 5.10 11.57 -10.79
C ARG A 46 3.68 11.72 -11.30
N VAL A 47 3.11 10.61 -11.76
CA VAL A 47 1.73 10.57 -12.29
C VAL A 47 0.74 9.93 -11.31
N GLY A 48 1.23 9.15 -10.35
CA GLY A 48 0.37 8.56 -9.32
C GLY A 48 1.11 7.64 -8.35
N PHE A 49 0.32 6.86 -7.63
CA PHE A 49 0.73 5.87 -6.64
C PHE A 49 0.01 4.56 -6.95
N LYS A 50 0.75 3.47 -6.93
CA LYS A 50 0.22 2.11 -7.06
C LYS A 50 0.02 1.52 -5.67
N ILE A 51 -0.99 0.67 -5.54
CA ILE A 51 -1.25 -0.18 -4.37
C ILE A 51 -1.11 -1.64 -4.78
N THR A 52 -0.48 -2.45 -3.95
CA THR A 52 -0.26 -3.88 -4.20
C THR A 52 -0.66 -4.70 -2.98
N ASP A 53 -1.43 -5.77 -3.20
CA ASP A 53 -1.68 -6.80 -2.18
C ASP A 53 -0.49 -7.75 -2.11
N LEU A 54 0.12 -7.88 -0.93
CA LEU A 54 1.27 -8.76 -0.69
C LEU A 54 0.93 -10.26 -0.79
N ALA A 55 -0.33 -10.65 -0.54
CA ALA A 55 -0.74 -12.04 -0.57
C ALA A 55 -0.93 -12.57 -2.01
N THR A 56 -1.51 -11.74 -2.88
CA THR A 56 -1.89 -12.14 -4.25
C THR A 56 -0.96 -11.57 -5.33
N GLY A 57 -0.22 -10.50 -5.01
CA GLY A 57 0.53 -9.71 -5.99
C GLY A 57 -0.37 -8.82 -6.86
N GLU A 58 -1.67 -8.74 -6.58
CA GLU A 58 -2.60 -7.89 -7.30
C GLU A 58 -2.22 -6.41 -7.16
N GLU A 59 -2.11 -5.70 -8.28
CA GLU A 59 -1.72 -4.28 -8.32
C GLU A 59 -2.82 -3.42 -8.98
N GLY A 60 -3.09 -2.28 -8.37
CA GLY A 60 -4.00 -1.26 -8.88
C GLY A 60 -3.48 0.14 -8.59
N TRP A 61 -4.29 1.15 -8.83
CA TRP A 61 -3.97 2.53 -8.52
C TRP A 61 -4.48 2.88 -7.12
N LEU A 62 -3.62 3.43 -6.27
CA LEU A 62 -4.08 4.13 -5.08
C LEU A 62 -4.63 5.50 -5.50
N ALA A 63 -3.83 6.28 -6.23
CA ALA A 63 -4.23 7.59 -6.72
C ALA A 63 -3.46 7.98 -7.99
N ARG A 64 -4.07 8.76 -8.88
CA ARG A 64 -3.43 9.24 -10.13
C ARG A 64 -3.95 10.61 -10.56
N LYS A 65 -3.16 11.35 -11.33
CA LYS A 65 -3.47 12.74 -11.77
C LYS A 65 -4.58 12.84 -12.82
N ASP A 66 -4.68 11.82 -13.66
CA ASP A 66 -5.56 11.74 -14.84
C ASP A 66 -6.86 10.97 -14.56
N SER A 67 -7.11 10.57 -13.30
CA SER A 67 -8.44 10.11 -12.90
C SER A 67 -9.35 11.32 -12.70
N ALA A 68 -10.55 11.28 -13.28
CA ALA A 68 -11.58 12.30 -13.10
C ALA A 68 -12.58 11.97 -11.99
N ALA A 69 -12.46 10.80 -11.37
CA ALA A 69 -13.40 10.29 -10.38
C ALA A 69 -12.69 9.98 -9.05
N GLY A 70 -13.43 10.16 -7.95
CA GLY A 70 -12.98 9.86 -6.59
C GLY A 70 -12.43 11.06 -5.81
N PRO A 71 -12.21 10.89 -4.49
CA PRO A 71 -11.71 11.92 -3.60
C PRO A 71 -10.39 12.53 -4.09
N ARG A 72 -10.26 13.85 -3.99
CA ARG A 72 -9.06 14.57 -4.42
C ARG A 72 -8.15 14.86 -3.24
N VAL A 73 -6.88 14.44 -3.34
CA VAL A 73 -5.82 14.73 -2.38
C VAL A 73 -4.67 15.44 -3.12
N GLY A 74 -4.56 16.75 -2.91
CA GLY A 74 -3.61 17.59 -3.64
C GLY A 74 -3.88 17.60 -5.16
N SER A 75 -2.92 17.09 -5.93
CA SER A 75 -3.02 16.96 -7.39
C SER A 75 -3.50 15.59 -7.87
N TYR A 76 -3.83 14.67 -6.96
CA TYR A 76 -4.17 13.29 -7.29
C TYR A 76 -5.61 12.98 -6.92
N HIS A 77 -6.26 12.14 -7.72
CA HIS A 77 -7.56 11.56 -7.42
C HIS A 77 -7.38 10.10 -6.97
N VAL A 78 -7.97 9.76 -5.83
CA VAL A 78 -7.95 8.40 -5.27
C VAL A 78 -8.85 7.50 -6.12
N VAL A 79 -8.32 6.36 -6.54
CA VAL A 79 -9.07 5.33 -7.27
C VAL A 79 -9.74 4.42 -6.23
N SER A 80 -10.88 4.88 -5.72
CA SER A 80 -11.57 4.26 -4.58
C SER A 80 -11.91 2.78 -4.82
N GLU A 81 -12.23 2.40 -6.06
CA GLU A 81 -12.50 1.01 -6.42
C GLU A 81 -11.28 0.11 -6.19
N ASP A 82 -10.09 0.55 -6.59
CA ASP A 82 -8.84 -0.19 -6.38
C ASP A 82 -8.44 -0.17 -4.90
N LEU A 83 -8.65 0.96 -4.20
CA LEU A 83 -8.41 1.05 -2.75
C LEU A 83 -9.29 0.08 -1.96
N GLU A 84 -10.57 -0.04 -2.30
CA GLU A 84 -11.48 -0.97 -1.65
C GLU A 84 -11.11 -2.43 -1.97
N ARG A 85 -11.04 -2.74 -3.27
CA ARG A 85 -10.84 -4.11 -3.75
C ARG A 85 -9.48 -4.69 -3.35
N ILE A 86 -8.41 -3.89 -3.47
CA ILE A 86 -7.04 -4.32 -3.17
C ILE A 86 -6.70 -3.98 -1.72
N GLY A 87 -6.90 -2.72 -1.32
CA GLY A 87 -6.51 -2.22 -0.01
C GLY A 87 -7.28 -2.88 1.12
N VAL A 88 -8.59 -2.63 1.19
CA VAL A 88 -9.47 -3.22 2.20
C VAL A 88 -9.49 -4.74 2.06
N GLY A 89 -9.59 -5.25 0.83
CA GLY A 89 -9.54 -6.69 0.55
C GLY A 89 -8.30 -7.40 1.11
N ALA A 90 -7.10 -6.81 0.99
CA ALA A 90 -5.88 -7.39 1.54
C ALA A 90 -5.88 -7.38 3.08
N LEU A 91 -6.39 -6.32 3.71
CA LEU A 91 -6.49 -6.25 5.17
C LEU A 91 -7.53 -7.25 5.71
N GLU A 92 -8.64 -7.45 5.03
CA GLU A 92 -9.62 -8.48 5.40
C GLU A 92 -9.03 -9.88 5.28
N ARG A 93 -8.30 -10.17 4.20
CA ARG A 93 -7.58 -11.45 4.02
C ARG A 93 -6.58 -11.67 5.14
N ALA A 94 -5.81 -10.64 5.47
CA ALA A 94 -4.84 -10.68 6.56
C ALA A 94 -5.49 -10.98 7.92
N SER A 95 -6.70 -10.44 8.15
CA SER A 95 -7.46 -10.68 9.40
C SER A 95 -8.10 -12.06 9.50
N LYS A 96 -8.42 -12.71 8.37
CA LYS A 96 -9.13 -14.00 8.33
C LYS A 96 -8.18 -15.20 8.13
N GLY A 97 -7.02 -14.99 7.53
CA GLY A 97 -6.05 -16.03 7.20
C GLY A 97 -4.92 -16.23 8.24
N PRO A 98 -4.08 -17.26 8.06
CA PRO A 98 -2.89 -17.46 8.89
C PRO A 98 -1.85 -16.37 8.58
N THR A 99 -1.81 -15.34 9.41
CA THR A 99 -0.95 -14.17 9.24
C THR A 99 -0.08 -13.95 10.46
N ASP A 100 1.24 -13.98 10.26
CA ASP A 100 2.23 -13.64 11.29
C ASP A 100 2.51 -12.13 11.30
N ILE A 101 2.53 -11.51 10.12
CA ILE A 101 2.90 -10.10 9.91
C ILE A 101 1.90 -9.45 8.95
N VAL A 102 1.28 -8.37 9.41
CA VAL A 102 0.49 -7.47 8.57
C VAL A 102 1.32 -6.24 8.26
N VAL A 103 1.45 -5.92 6.97
CA VAL A 103 2.16 -4.73 6.49
C VAL A 103 1.12 -3.77 5.92
N VAL A 104 1.28 -2.51 6.32
CA VAL A 104 0.54 -1.38 5.74
C VAL A 104 1.61 -0.35 5.43
N ASP A 105 2.03 -0.26 4.17
CA ASP A 105 2.91 0.82 3.74
C ASP A 105 2.10 2.09 3.46
N GLU A 106 2.68 3.21 3.86
CA GLU A 106 2.08 4.54 3.89
C GLU A 106 0.75 4.61 4.69
N ILE A 107 0.68 5.58 5.61
CA ILE A 107 -0.54 5.92 6.33
C ILE A 107 -0.68 7.42 6.21
N GLY A 108 -1.65 7.86 5.44
CA GLY A 108 -1.86 9.25 5.10
C GLY A 108 -3.24 9.53 4.50
N PRO A 109 -3.47 10.79 4.11
CA PRO A 109 -4.79 11.23 3.66
C PRO A 109 -5.34 10.47 2.45
N MET A 110 -4.48 9.85 1.63
CA MET A 110 -4.92 9.08 0.45
C MET A 110 -5.50 7.72 0.82
N GLU A 111 -4.94 6.98 1.79
CA GLU A 111 -5.53 5.70 2.22
C GLU A 111 -6.78 5.89 3.08
N MET A 112 -6.95 7.05 3.71
CA MET A 112 -8.06 7.35 4.62
C MET A 112 -9.33 7.87 3.92
N THR A 113 -9.41 7.81 2.59
CA THR A 113 -10.59 8.32 1.86
C THR A 113 -11.67 7.28 1.58
N SER A 114 -11.40 6.00 1.82
CA SER A 114 -12.45 4.97 1.84
C SER A 114 -13.18 5.02 3.18
N MET A 115 -14.52 5.06 3.13
CA MET A 115 -15.44 4.96 4.27
C MET A 115 -16.43 3.83 4.03
#